data_AF-Q3LWD8-F1
#
_entry.id   AF-Q3LWD8-F1
#
_cell.length_a   1.000
_cell.length_b   1.000
_cell.length_c   1.000
_cell.angle_alpha   90.00
_cell.angle_beta   90.00
_cell.angle_gamma   90.00
#
_symmetry.space_group_name_H-M   'P 1'
#
loop_
_entity.id
_entity.type
_entity.pdbx_description
1 polymer ?
#
loop_
_entity_poly.entity_id
_entity_poly.type
_entity_poly.pdbx_seq_one_letter_code
_entity_poly.pdbx_strand_id
1 'polypeptide(L)'
;MSFGKLIKNNIYLNKTISSMNGECVRPQASPLMINIRFFKRGSVVYLRKGKNIGRIGIIYDIVNQKKVIVYLLNKKILNTRIESLFMSKYSIALPSSSHNTPLVSKLIDSKIKEIRNLISFKNI
;
A
#
# COMPACT_ATOMS: atom_id res chain seq x y z
N MET A 1 -23.02 -36.33 15.09
CA MET A 1 -22.18 -36.30 16.31
C MET A 1 -21.98 -34.84 16.71
N SER A 2 -22.41 -34.45 17.92
CA SER A 2 -22.49 -33.05 18.37
C SER A 2 -21.18 -32.52 18.99
N PHE A 3 -20.93 -31.21 18.82
CA PHE A 3 -19.73 -30.42 19.21
C PHE A 3 -19.25 -30.65 20.66
N GLY A 4 -20.16 -31.05 21.56
CA GLY A 4 -19.85 -31.35 22.97
C GLY A 4 -18.97 -32.59 23.23
N LYS A 5 -18.72 -33.45 22.24
CA LYS A 5 -17.80 -34.60 22.40
C LYS A 5 -16.33 -34.29 22.10
N LEU A 6 -16.01 -33.18 21.43
CA LEU A 6 -14.63 -32.79 21.14
C LEU A 6 -13.92 -32.14 22.34
N ILE A 7 -14.68 -31.61 23.30
CA ILE A 7 -14.12 -30.92 24.47
C ILE A 7 -13.70 -31.91 25.58
N LYS A 8 -14.30 -33.11 25.62
CA LYS A 8 -14.02 -34.09 26.69
C LYS A 8 -12.73 -34.91 26.52
N ASN A 9 -12.10 -34.89 25.34
CA ASN A 9 -10.79 -35.54 25.14
C ASN A 9 -9.58 -34.66 25.49
N ASN A 10 -9.78 -33.37 25.80
CA ASN A 10 -8.68 -32.43 26.11
C ASN A 10 -8.44 -32.20 27.61
N ILE A 11 -9.22 -32.81 28.50
CA ILE A 11 -9.12 -32.60 29.96
C ILE A 11 -8.27 -33.69 30.65
N TYR A 12 -7.92 -34.77 29.95
CA TYR A 12 -7.24 -35.93 30.54
C TYR A 12 -5.73 -36.03 30.31
N LEU A 13 -5.05 -34.98 29.84
CA LEU A 13 -3.60 -35.00 29.63
C LEU A 13 -2.84 -33.85 30.31
N ASN A 14 -3.48 -33.15 31.26
CA ASN A 14 -2.85 -32.05 31.99
C ASN A 14 -2.66 -32.34 33.49
N LYS A 15 -2.09 -33.50 33.78
CA LYS A 15 -1.40 -33.91 35.01
C LYS A 15 -0.50 -35.07 34.54
N THR A 16 0.82 -35.01 34.50
CA THR A 16 1.78 -34.58 35.52
C THR A 16 3.19 -34.74 34.91
N ILE A 17 4.21 -34.09 35.48
CA ILE A 17 5.67 -34.41 35.39
C ILE A 17 6.37 -33.74 34.19
N SER A 18 6.89 -32.52 34.33
CA SER A 18 8.13 -32.11 35.01
C SER A 18 9.41 -32.71 34.40
N SER A 19 10.30 -31.78 34.00
CA SER A 19 11.74 -31.94 33.75
C SER A 19 12.19 -32.83 32.58
N MET A 20 12.42 -32.21 31.42
CA MET A 20 13.75 -32.16 30.77
C MET A 20 13.65 -31.28 29.53
N ASN A 21 14.69 -30.48 29.29
CA ASN A 21 14.78 -29.43 28.28
C ASN A 21 14.25 -29.85 26.90
N GLY A 22 13.14 -29.23 26.52
CA GLY A 22 12.71 -29.07 25.15
C GLY A 22 11.93 -27.77 25.12
N GLU A 23 12.61 -26.65 24.85
CA GLU A 23 11.92 -25.39 24.65
C GLU A 23 10.79 -25.61 23.65
N CYS A 24 9.57 -25.33 24.11
CA CYS A 24 8.38 -25.35 23.28
C CYS A 24 8.52 -24.19 22.30
N VAL A 25 9.09 -24.47 21.13
CA VAL A 25 9.12 -23.56 20.00
C VAL A 25 7.66 -23.38 19.57
N ARG A 26 7.06 -22.29 20.01
CA ARG A 26 5.74 -21.83 19.57
C ARG A 26 5.84 -21.62 18.05
N PRO A 27 5.18 -22.40 17.17
CA PRO A 27 5.04 -21.98 15.80
C PRO A 27 4.20 -20.69 15.84
N GLN A 28 4.86 -19.56 15.62
CA GLN A 28 4.19 -18.32 15.32
C GLN A 28 3.30 -18.59 14.10
N ALA A 29 1.99 -18.44 14.28
CA ALA A 29 1.05 -18.46 13.18
C ALA A 29 1.55 -17.46 12.13
N SER A 30 1.87 -17.95 10.93
CA SER A 30 2.21 -17.10 9.80
C SER A 30 1.12 -16.04 9.66
N PRO A 31 1.44 -14.74 9.80
CA PRO A 31 0.42 -13.73 9.68
C PRO A 31 -0.17 -13.88 8.27
N LEU A 32 -1.49 -14.05 8.19
CA LEU A 32 -2.25 -13.79 6.97
C LEU A 32 -1.78 -12.42 6.49
N MET A 33 -0.89 -12.40 5.50
CA MET A 33 -0.33 -11.19 4.94
C MET A 33 -1.45 -10.48 4.19
N ILE A 34 -2.23 -9.67 4.93
CA ILE A 34 -3.07 -8.65 4.33
C ILE A 34 -2.11 -7.76 3.56
N ASN A 35 -2.19 -7.79 2.23
CA ASN A 35 -1.41 -6.95 1.34
C ASN A 35 -1.91 -5.51 1.47
N ILE A 36 -1.58 -4.86 2.59
CA ILE A 36 -1.88 -3.47 2.87
C ILE A 36 -1.06 -2.68 1.85
N ARG A 37 -1.75 -2.04 0.90
CA ARG A 37 -1.07 -1.17 -0.03
C ARG A 37 -0.59 0.06 0.74
N PHE A 38 0.73 0.26 0.79
CA PHE A 38 1.33 1.41 1.44
C PHE A 38 1.51 2.56 0.44
N PHE A 39 1.25 3.79 0.89
CA PHE A 39 1.63 4.99 0.15
C PHE A 39 3.16 5.07 0.11
N LYS A 40 3.73 4.89 -1.09
CA LYS A 40 5.17 4.97 -1.33
C LYS A 40 5.47 5.97 -2.45
N ARG A 41 6.70 6.47 -2.49
CA ARG A 41 7.19 7.23 -3.65
C ARG A 41 6.96 6.45 -4.94
N GLY A 42 6.48 7.13 -5.98
CA GLY A 42 6.11 6.52 -7.26
C GLY A 42 4.70 5.92 -7.31
N SER A 43 3.95 5.90 -6.21
CA SER A 43 2.56 5.39 -6.23
C SER A 43 1.67 6.31 -7.04
N VAL A 44 0.83 5.73 -7.91
CA VAL A 44 -0.15 6.46 -8.69
C VAL A 44 -1.40 6.65 -7.83
N VAL A 45 -1.92 7.87 -7.79
CA VAL A 45 -3.03 8.26 -6.92
C VAL A 45 -4.05 9.08 -7.69
N TYR A 46 -5.30 8.99 -7.26
CA TYR A 46 -6.40 9.85 -7.69
C TYR A 46 -6.74 10.82 -6.57
N LEU A 47 -6.95 12.08 -6.90
CA LEU A 47 -7.42 13.06 -5.93
C LEU A 47 -8.93 12.88 -5.72
N ARG A 48 -9.35 12.69 -4.47
CA ARG A 48 -10.77 12.52 -4.10
C ARG A 48 -11.36 13.70 -3.31
N LYS A 49 -10.54 14.66 -2.90
CA LYS A 49 -10.98 15.89 -2.22
C LYS A 49 -10.23 17.13 -2.73
N GLY A 50 -10.86 18.30 -2.66
CA GLY A 50 -10.28 19.60 -3.01
C GLY A 50 -10.42 20.01 -4.49
N LYS A 51 -9.68 21.05 -4.91
CA LYS A 51 -9.81 21.66 -6.25
C LYS A 51 -9.37 20.76 -7.43
N ASN A 52 -8.70 19.64 -7.16
CA ASN A 52 -8.15 18.74 -8.19
C ASN A 52 -8.83 17.36 -8.19
N ILE A 53 -10.06 17.23 -7.67
CA ILE A 53 -10.80 15.96 -7.64
C ILE A 53 -10.85 15.31 -9.04
N GLY A 54 -10.70 13.99 -9.08
CA GLY A 54 -10.72 13.19 -10.31
C GLY A 54 -9.41 13.20 -11.10
N ARG A 55 -8.46 14.07 -10.75
CA ARG A 55 -7.14 14.10 -11.41
C ARG A 55 -6.24 12.97 -10.91
N ILE A 56 -5.45 12.46 -11.84
CA ILE A 56 -4.40 11.46 -11.58
C ILE A 56 -3.11 12.20 -11.26
N GLY A 57 -2.41 11.73 -10.24
CA GLY A 57 -1.07 12.17 -9.88
C GLY A 57 -0.19 11.01 -9.45
N ILE A 58 1.09 11.33 -9.23
CA ILE A 58 2.07 10.38 -8.72
C ILE A 58 2.69 10.96 -7.47
N ILE A 59 2.80 10.15 -6.41
CA ILE A 59 3.49 10.55 -5.19
C ILE A 59 4.97 10.73 -5.51
N TYR A 60 5.38 11.98 -5.54
CA TYR A 60 6.72 12.38 -5.85
C TYR A 60 7.63 12.27 -4.63
N ASP A 61 7.11 12.66 -3.47
CA ASP A 61 7.81 12.62 -2.19
C ASP A 61 6.84 12.51 -1.01
N ILE A 62 7.33 12.06 0.13
CA ILE A 62 6.55 11.90 1.36
C ILE A 62 7.12 12.88 2.40
N VAL A 63 6.35 13.92 2.71
CA VAL A 63 6.78 14.94 3.68
C VAL A 63 6.73 14.39 5.09
N ASN A 64 5.63 13.70 5.43
CA ASN A 64 5.44 13.04 6.72
C ASN A 64 4.32 11.99 6.62
N GLN A 65 3.96 11.38 7.75
CA GLN A 65 2.91 10.34 7.83
C GLN A 65 1.51 10.79 7.35
N LYS A 66 1.24 12.09 7.23
CA LYS A 66 -0.07 12.64 6.84
C LYS A 66 -0.05 13.42 5.53
N LYS A 67 1.11 13.87 5.06
CA LYS A 67 1.28 14.77 3.91
C LYS A 67 2.26 14.21 2.90
N VAL A 68 1.92 14.38 1.63
CA VAL A 68 2.73 13.95 0.49
C VAL A 68 2.79 15.06 -0.56
N ILE A 69 3.87 15.03 -1.32
CA ILE A 69 4.03 15.84 -2.53
C ILE A 69 3.58 14.97 -3.70
N VAL A 70 2.53 15.42 -4.39
CA VAL A 70 1.99 14.75 -5.57
C VAL A 70 2.35 15.57 -6.80
N TYR A 71 2.97 14.92 -7.77
CA TYR A 71 3.16 15.48 -9.10
C TYR A 71 1.92 15.19 -9.95
N LEU A 72 1.39 16.24 -10.57
CA LEU A 72 0.31 16.19 -11.54
C LEU A 72 0.87 16.52 -12.92
N LEU A 73 0.13 16.10 -13.96
CA LEU A 73 0.42 16.42 -15.36
C LEU A 73 0.80 17.91 -15.54
N ASN A 74 1.73 18.17 -16.45
CA ASN A 74 2.23 19.50 -16.82
C ASN A 74 3.00 20.20 -15.68
N LYS A 75 3.91 19.48 -15.01
CA LYS A 75 4.83 20.04 -13.99
C LYS A 75 4.14 20.66 -12.77
N LYS A 76 2.87 20.34 -12.54
CA LYS A 76 2.13 20.90 -11.40
C LYS A 76 2.38 20.05 -10.16
N ILE A 77 3.07 20.63 -9.18
CA ILE A 77 3.35 19.99 -7.90
C ILE A 77 2.30 20.41 -6.88
N LEU A 78 1.78 19.46 -6.11
CA LEU A 78 0.77 19.67 -5.10
C LEU A 78 1.20 19.06 -3.76
N ASN A 79 1.29 19.87 -2.71
CA ASN A 79 1.39 19.39 -1.34
C ASN A 79 -0.02 19.10 -0.82
N THR A 80 -0.30 17.85 -0.45
CA THR A 80 -1.65 17.43 -0.07
C THR A 80 -1.64 16.37 1.04
N ARG A 81 -2.80 16.15 1.68
CA ARG A 81 -2.94 15.12 2.69
C ARG A 81 -3.14 13.76 2.03
N ILE A 82 -2.62 12.70 2.64
CA ILE A 82 -2.82 11.33 2.16
C ILE A 82 -4.32 10.98 2.15
N GLU A 83 -5.09 11.48 3.12
CA GLU A 83 -6.53 11.28 3.21
C GLU A 83 -7.31 11.87 2.02
N SER A 84 -6.77 12.85 1.30
CA SER A 84 -7.38 13.40 0.08
C SER A 84 -7.08 12.59 -1.18
N LEU A 85 -6.35 11.47 -1.05
CA LEU A 85 -5.94 10.61 -2.14
C LEU A 85 -6.64 9.25 -2.08
N PHE A 86 -6.87 8.68 -3.25
CA PHE A 86 -7.22 7.28 -3.43
C PHE A 86 -6.09 6.59 -4.18
N MET A 87 -5.55 5.51 -3.63
CA MET A 87 -4.38 4.87 -4.24
C MET A 87 -4.79 3.94 -5.37
N SER A 88 -4.13 4.09 -6.51
CA SER A 88 -4.27 3.19 -7.63
C SER A 88 -3.55 1.86 -7.37
N LYS A 89 -3.76 0.89 -8.26
CA LYS A 89 -2.95 -0.34 -8.31
C LYS A 89 -1.62 -0.14 -9.03
N TYR A 90 -1.46 0.98 -9.74
CA TYR A 90 -0.25 1.28 -10.50
C TYR A 90 0.79 1.99 -9.64
N SER A 91 2.05 1.71 -9.91
CA SER A 91 3.20 2.42 -9.35
C SER A 91 4.26 2.58 -10.43
N ILE A 92 5.10 3.60 -10.30
CA ILE A 92 6.24 3.83 -11.18
C ILE A 92 7.52 3.86 -10.36
N ALA A 93 8.61 3.33 -10.93
CA ALA A 93 9.93 3.51 -10.36
C ALA A 93 10.38 4.95 -10.64
N LEU A 94 10.52 5.75 -9.59
CA LEU A 94 11.14 7.07 -9.68
C LEU A 94 12.62 6.95 -9.32
N PRO A 95 13.52 7.63 -10.06
CA PRO A 95 14.93 7.65 -9.71
C PRO A 95 15.13 8.23 -8.30
N SER A 96 15.98 7.58 -7.52
CA SER A 96 16.25 7.90 -6.10
C SER A 96 16.74 9.34 -5.94
N SER A 97 17.61 9.80 -6.83
CA SER A 97 18.27 11.11 -6.80
C SER A 97 17.84 11.99 -7.98
N SER A 98 16.78 12.78 -7.81
CA SER A 98 16.64 14.01 -8.62
C SER A 98 15.41 14.75 -8.16
N HIS A 99 15.63 15.79 -7.36
CA HIS A 99 14.71 16.90 -7.24
C HIS A 99 14.46 17.49 -8.64
N ASN A 100 13.21 17.41 -9.10
CA ASN A 100 12.60 18.20 -10.16
C ASN A 100 13.44 18.46 -11.42
N THR A 101 14.16 17.44 -11.92
CA THR A 101 14.86 17.58 -13.20
C THR A 101 13.84 17.53 -14.35
N PRO A 102 14.04 18.29 -15.44
CA PRO A 102 13.15 18.27 -16.60
C PRO A 102 12.93 16.86 -17.16
N LEU A 103 13.94 15.98 -17.05
CA LEU A 103 13.85 14.58 -17.47
C LEU A 103 12.80 13.79 -16.68
N VAL A 104 12.81 13.92 -15.35
CA VAL A 104 11.84 13.22 -14.48
C VAL A 104 10.43 13.75 -14.71
N SER A 105 10.29 15.06 -14.91
CA SER A 105 8.99 15.67 -15.23
C SER A 105 8.39 15.11 -16.52
N LYS A 106 9.21 14.92 -17.57
CA LYS A 106 8.82 14.29 -18.84
C LYS A 106 8.44 12.82 -18.65
N LEU A 107 9.21 12.08 -17.85
CA LEU A 107 8.93 10.68 -17.56
C LEU A 107 7.59 10.52 -16.83
N ILE A 108 7.32 11.37 -15.83
CA ILE A 108 6.05 11.35 -15.11
C ILE A 108 4.88 11.72 -16.04
N ASP A 109 5.02 12.77 -16.84
CA ASP A 109 3.96 13.19 -17.78
C ASP A 109 3.62 12.07 -18.79
N SER A 110 4.65 11.41 -19.34
CA SER A 110 4.50 10.26 -20.23
C SER A 110 3.75 9.11 -19.54
N LYS A 111 4.12 8.76 -18.31
CA LYS A 111 3.46 7.67 -17.57
C LYS A 111 2.04 7.99 -17.15
N ILE A 112 1.75 9.23 -16.76
CA ILE A 112 0.38 9.65 -16.47
C ILE A 112 -0.47 9.54 -17.75
N LYS A 113 0.07 9.92 -18.92
CA LYS A 113 -0.64 9.81 -20.21
C LYS A 113 -0.92 8.34 -20.56
N GLU A 114 0.06 7.45 -20.42
CA GLU A 114 -0.13 6.00 -20.60
C GLU A 114 -1.24 5.45 -19.68
N ILE A 115 -1.19 5.78 -18.39
CA ILE A 115 -2.17 5.30 -17.41
C ILE A 115 -3.57 5.84 -17.73
N ARG A 116 -3.70 7.10 -18.13
CA ARG A 116 -4.98 7.68 -18.55
C ARG A 116 -5.54 6.95 -19.76
N ASN A 117 -4.71 6.63 -20.74
CA ASN A 117 -5.13 5.86 -21.92
C ASN A 117 -5.62 4.48 -21.50
N LEU A 118 -4.88 3.75 -20.64
CA LEU A 118 -5.29 2.43 -20.14
C LEU A 118 -6.62 2.45 -19.39
N ILE A 119 -6.92 3.54 -18.67
CA ILE A 119 -8.21 3.71 -17.99
C ILE A 119 -9.31 4.03 -19.01
N SER A 120 -9.03 4.89 -19.99
CA SER A 120 -9.99 5.25 -21.04
C SER A 120 -10.41 4.05 -21.89
N PHE A 121 -9.46 3.16 -22.24
CA PHE A 121 -9.75 1.95 -23.03
C PHE A 121 -10.52 0.88 -22.26
N LYS A 122 -10.63 0.97 -20.93
CA LYS A 122 -11.45 0.04 -20.13
C LYS A 122 -12.89 0.49 -19.93
N ASN A 123 -13.20 1.73 -20.31
CA ASN A 123 -14.53 2.33 -20.18
C ASN A 123 -15.26 2.46 -21.53
N ILE A 124 -14.73 1.84 -22.59
CA ILE A 124 -15.36 1.64 -23.90
C ILE A 124 -15.58 0.14 -24.05
#